data_AF-A0A6P7HH05-F1
#
_entry.id   AF-A0A6P7HH05-F1
#
_cell.length_a   1.000
_cell.length_b   1.000
_cell.length_c   1.000
_cell.angle_alpha   90.00
_cell.angle_beta   90.00
_cell.angle_gamma   90.00
#
_symmetry.space_group_name_H-M   'P 1'
#
loop_
_entity.id
_entity.type
_entity.pdbx_description
1 polymer ?
#
loop_
_entity_poly.entity_id
_entity_poly.type
_entity_poly.pdbx_seq_one_letter_code
_entity_poly.pdbx_strand_id
1 'polypeptide(L)'
;FVPKQLEYVEFYVNYMPPQPTDPDVRKPPEEIEEDMKKNEEALDSLIFITLTWPKHVIFLELPFVCVWDDKENWWSTRCVHDLKHNEEKGTLSFRSQVFGIFGLATVRYANLPYQAWEVKPEA
;
A
#
# COMPACT_ATOMS: atom_id res chain seq x y z
N PHE A 1 22.62 18.40 15.32
CA PHE A 1 23.56 17.30 15.66
C PHE A 1 23.69 16.43 14.43
N VAL A 2 24.88 16.29 13.86
CA VAL A 2 25.13 15.37 12.74
C VAL A 2 26.04 14.26 13.28
N PRO A 3 25.64 12.97 13.22
CA PRO A 3 26.42 11.88 13.79
C PRO A 3 27.76 11.73 13.05
N LYS A 4 28.83 11.43 13.81
CA LYS A 4 30.20 11.26 13.28
C LYS A 4 30.43 9.89 12.63
N GLN A 5 29.52 8.94 12.86
CA GLN A 5 29.56 7.57 12.35
C GLN A 5 28.14 7.13 11.95
N LEU A 6 28.06 6.16 11.04
CA LEU A 6 26.78 5.59 10.60
C LEU A 6 26.23 4.71 11.72
N GLU A 7 25.09 5.10 12.26
CA GLU A 7 24.34 4.33 13.24
C GLU A 7 23.00 3.92 12.64
N TYR A 8 22.58 2.69 12.93
CA TYR A 8 21.26 2.23 12.54
C TYR A 8 20.20 2.94 13.39
N VAL A 9 19.19 3.51 12.74
CA VAL A 9 18.04 4.11 13.38
C VAL A 9 16.80 3.42 12.85
N GLU A 10 16.02 2.83 13.75
CA GLU A 10 14.73 2.24 13.39
C GLU A 10 13.77 3.38 13.03
N PHE A 11 13.38 3.44 11.76
CA PHE A 11 12.37 4.39 11.32
C PHE A 11 10.98 3.81 11.59
N TYR A 12 10.21 4.51 12.42
CA TYR A 12 8.81 4.20 12.67
C TYR A 12 8.01 5.50 12.80
N VAL A 13 6.92 5.59 12.03
CA VAL A 13 5.94 6.67 12.13
C VAL A 13 4.60 6.06 12.44
N ASN A 14 4.00 6.46 13.56
CA ASN A 14 2.66 6.00 13.93
C ASN A 14 1.61 6.79 13.16
N TYR A 15 1.04 6.17 12.14
CA TYR A 15 -0.10 6.71 11.40
C TYR A 15 -1.31 5.80 11.56
N MET A 16 -2.36 6.38 12.14
CA MET A 16 -3.68 5.76 12.18
C MET A 16 -4.59 6.46 11.17
N PRO A 17 -5.21 5.71 10.25
CA PRO A 17 -6.20 6.27 9.35
C PRO A 17 -7.31 6.99 10.14
N PRO A 18 -7.79 8.14 9.67
CA PRO A 18 -8.90 8.84 10.32
C PRO A 18 -10.11 7.91 10.39
N GLN A 19 -10.82 7.93 11.52
CA GLN A 19 -12.04 7.14 11.66
C GLN A 19 -13.11 7.70 10.72
N PRO A 20 -13.88 6.84 10.03
CA PRO A 20 -15.05 7.29 9.29
C PRO A 20 -15.97 8.06 10.22
N THR A 21 -16.40 9.25 9.80
CA THR A 21 -17.42 10.01 10.53
C THR A 21 -18.74 9.27 10.45
N ASP A 22 -19.50 9.27 11.55
CA ASP A 22 -20.87 8.75 11.54
C ASP A 22 -21.72 9.46 10.46
N PRO A 23 -22.52 8.74 9.66
CA PRO A 23 -23.30 9.34 8.57
C PRO A 23 -24.25 10.46 9.01
N ASP A 24 -24.66 10.45 10.27
CA ASP A 24 -25.62 11.39 10.86
C ASP A 24 -24.94 12.65 11.44
N VAL A 25 -23.61 12.68 11.52
CA VAL A 25 -22.84 13.80 12.09
C VAL A 25 -22.31 14.67 10.96
N ARG A 26 -22.96 15.82 10.74
CA ARG A 26 -22.45 16.87 9.83
C ARG A 26 -21.43 17.74 10.56
N LYS A 27 -20.15 17.57 10.24
CA LYS A 27 -19.10 18.50 10.61
C LYS A 27 -19.20 19.79 9.76
N PRO A 28 -18.86 20.97 10.32
CA PRO A 28 -18.75 22.19 9.54
C PRO A 28 -17.60 22.09 8.51
N PRO A 29 -17.66 22.84 7.39
CA PRO A 29 -16.65 22.77 6.33
C PRO A 29 -15.22 23.04 6.81
N GLU A 30 -15.05 23.98 7.75
CA GLU A 30 -13.73 24.34 8.31
C GLU A 30 -13.09 23.15 9.05
N GLU A 31 -13.86 22.40 9.85
CA GLU A 31 -13.35 21.20 10.54
C GLU A 31 -12.98 20.08 9.55
N ILE A 32 -13.74 19.95 8.45
CA ILE A 32 -13.44 18.97 7.40
C ILE A 32 -12.11 19.31 6.73
N GLU A 33 -11.88 20.58 6.39
CA GLU A 33 -10.63 21.04 5.78
C GLU A 33 -9.43 20.85 6.71
N GLU A 34 -9.57 21.14 8.01
CA GLU A 34 -8.52 20.90 8.99
C GLU A 34 -8.19 19.41 9.15
N ASP A 35 -9.20 18.55 9.22
CA ASP A 35 -9.03 17.10 9.34
C ASP A 35 -8.34 16.52 8.09
N MET A 36 -8.75 16.98 6.89
CA MET A 36 -8.10 16.60 5.64
C MET A 36 -6.63 17.02 5.63
N LYS A 37 -6.33 18.26 6.03
CA LYS A 37 -4.97 18.78 6.08
C LYS A 37 -4.09 17.99 7.06
N LYS A 38 -4.57 17.69 8.27
CA LYS A 38 -3.84 16.88 9.25
C LYS A 38 -3.56 15.47 8.70
N ASN A 39 -4.52 14.89 7.99
CA ASN A 39 -4.34 13.58 7.37
C ASN A 39 -3.29 13.61 6.25
N GLU A 40 -3.28 14.64 5.41
CA GLU A 40 -2.27 14.84 4.37
C GLU A 40 -0.88 15.01 4.96
N GLU A 41 -0.72 15.86 5.98
CA GLU A 41 0.55 16.05 6.69
C GLU A 41 1.06 14.74 7.32
N ALA A 42 0.15 13.96 7.91
CA ALA A 42 0.48 12.68 8.51
C ALA A 42 0.90 11.65 7.46
N LEU A 43 0.20 11.60 6.31
CA LEU A 43 0.62 10.78 5.18
C LEU A 43 1.99 11.23 4.63
N ASP A 44 2.25 12.54 4.54
CA ASP A 44 3.51 13.09 4.01
C ASP A 44 4.71 12.81 4.90
N SER A 45 4.48 12.52 6.18
CA SER A 45 5.52 12.03 7.08
C SER A 45 5.93 10.56 6.84
N LEU A 46 5.14 9.79 6.08
CA LEU A 46 5.41 8.40 5.75
C LEU A 46 6.43 8.24 4.62
N ILE A 47 7.08 7.07 4.56
CA ILE A 47 8.00 6.75 3.47
C ILE A 47 7.19 6.54 2.19
N PHE A 48 7.42 7.35 1.17
CA PHE A 48 6.82 7.17 -0.15
C PHE A 48 7.69 6.27 -1.04
N ILE A 49 7.15 5.14 -1.47
CA ILE A 49 7.85 4.14 -2.28
C ILE A 49 7.12 4.01 -3.61
N THR A 50 7.87 4.06 -4.71
CA THR A 50 7.36 3.79 -6.06
C THR A 50 8.17 2.66 -6.69
N LEU A 51 7.46 1.64 -7.18
CA LEU A 51 7.98 0.49 -7.90
C LEU A 51 7.52 0.56 -9.34
N THR A 52 8.37 0.10 -10.26
CA THR A 52 8.04 -0.03 -11.69
C THR A 52 8.46 -1.41 -12.13
N TRP A 53 7.55 -2.18 -12.71
CA TRP A 53 7.89 -3.50 -13.24
C TRP A 53 8.25 -3.45 -14.74
N PRO A 54 9.02 -4.42 -15.23
CA PRO A 54 9.28 -4.58 -16.65
C PRO A 54 7.99 -4.79 -17.46
N LYS A 55 7.98 -4.37 -18.73
CA LYS A 55 6.80 -4.46 -19.62
C LYS A 55 6.26 -5.88 -19.86
N HIS A 56 7.07 -6.90 -19.60
CA HIS A 56 6.69 -8.31 -19.76
C HIS A 56 6.06 -8.91 -18.50
N VAL A 57 6.00 -8.17 -17.39
CA VAL A 57 5.34 -8.59 -16.16
C VAL A 57 3.89 -8.11 -16.21
N ILE A 58 2.97 -9.07 -16.15
CA ILE A 58 1.53 -8.82 -16.17
C ILE A 58 0.95 -9.48 -14.93
N PHE A 59 0.16 -8.71 -14.18
CA PHE A 59 -0.62 -9.20 -13.07
C PHE A 59 -2.05 -9.48 -13.54
N LEU A 60 -2.56 -10.67 -13.26
CA LEU A 60 -3.96 -11.00 -13.53
C LEU A 60 -4.90 -10.28 -12.55
N GLU A 61 -4.45 -10.16 -11.30
CA GLU A 61 -5.07 -9.38 -10.24
C GLU A 61 -4.01 -8.46 -9.67
N LEU A 62 -4.39 -7.22 -9.35
CA LEU A 62 -3.46 -6.25 -8.80
C LEU A 62 -2.84 -6.77 -7.49
N PRO A 63 -1.50 -6.72 -7.36
CA PRO A 63 -0.82 -7.24 -6.17
C PRO A 63 -1.10 -6.34 -4.96
N PHE A 64 -1.19 -6.96 -3.80
CA PHE A 64 -1.13 -6.26 -2.52
C PHE A 64 0.33 -6.09 -2.10
N VAL A 65 0.64 -4.98 -1.44
CA VAL A 65 1.94 -4.77 -0.81
C VAL A 65 1.84 -5.21 0.65
N CYS A 66 2.76 -6.06 1.07
CA CYS A 66 2.93 -6.45 2.45
C CYS A 66 4.33 -6.10 2.94
N VAL A 67 4.47 -5.89 4.24
CA VAL A 67 5.74 -5.76 4.93
C VAL A 67 5.94 -6.98 5.82
N TRP A 68 7.18 -7.46 5.89
CA TRP A 68 7.56 -8.50 6.83
C TRP A 68 7.64 -7.94 8.24
N ASP A 69 7.00 -8.62 9.20
CA ASP A 69 7.09 -8.29 10.62
C ASP A 69 7.94 -9.35 11.32
N ASP A 70 9.15 -8.97 11.72
CA ASP A 70 10.13 -9.85 12.38
C ASP A 70 9.67 -10.33 13.78
N LYS A 71 8.80 -9.57 14.46
CA LYS A 71 8.34 -9.92 15.81
C LYS A 71 7.34 -11.06 15.74
N GLU A 72 6.41 -10.97 14.80
CA GLU A 72 5.29 -11.91 14.66
C GLU A 72 5.56 -12.99 13.58
N ASN A 73 6.65 -12.87 12.81
CA ASN A 73 7.04 -13.78 11.72
C ASN A 73 5.96 -14.00 10.65
N TRP A 74 5.29 -12.91 10.24
CA TRP A 74 4.27 -12.93 9.19
C TRP A 74 4.34 -11.71 8.29
N TRP A 75 3.67 -11.80 7.14
CA TRP A 75 3.47 -10.67 6.24
C TRP A 75 2.23 -9.89 6.68
N SER A 76 2.36 -8.57 6.81
CA SER A 76 1.30 -7.68 7.24
C SER A 76 1.09 -6.53 6.26
N THR A 77 -0.14 -6.10 6.08
CA THR A 77 -0.51 -4.91 5.28
C THR A 77 -0.77 -3.68 6.16
N ARG A 78 -0.72 -3.81 7.49
CA ARG A 78 -1.13 -2.76 8.44
C ARG A 78 -0.28 -1.49 8.37
N CYS A 79 0.97 -1.63 7.97
CA CYS A 79 1.94 -0.53 7.90
C CYS A 79 2.02 0.09 6.51
N VAL A 80 1.16 -0.31 5.58
CA VAL A 80 1.12 0.18 4.20
C VAL A 80 -0.17 0.96 3.97
N HIS A 81 -0.02 2.16 3.42
CA HIS A 81 -1.10 3.11 3.19
C HIS A 81 -1.02 3.69 1.78
N ASP A 82 -2.09 4.32 1.32
CA ASP A 82 -2.16 5.04 0.03
C ASP A 82 -1.65 4.20 -1.17
N LEU A 83 -2.03 2.91 -1.22
CA LEU A 83 -1.65 2.00 -2.29
C LEU A 83 -2.36 2.40 -3.59
N LYS A 84 -1.58 2.74 -4.63
CA LYS A 84 -2.06 3.19 -5.93
C LYS A 84 -1.37 2.43 -7.04
N HIS A 85 -2.17 1.77 -7.88
CA HIS A 85 -1.70 1.09 -9.08
C HIS A 85 -1.91 1.98 -10.30
N ASN A 86 -0.93 2.01 -11.19
CA ASN A 86 -1.07 2.55 -12.53
C ASN A 86 -0.65 1.46 -13.52
N GLU A 87 -1.67 0.78 -14.04
CA GLU A 87 -1.52 -0.37 -14.93
C GLU A 87 -0.92 0.02 -16.28
N GLU A 88 -1.28 1.19 -16.82
CA GLU A 88 -0.76 1.68 -18.11
C GLU A 88 0.76 1.84 -18.09
N LYS A 89 1.30 2.34 -16.98
CA LYS A 89 2.75 2.55 -16.80
C LYS A 89 3.46 1.38 -16.16
N GLY A 90 2.71 0.40 -15.65
CA GLY A 90 3.27 -0.68 -14.86
C GLY A 90 3.93 -0.21 -13.57
N THR A 91 3.31 0.75 -12.88
CA THR A 91 3.85 1.36 -11.66
C THR A 91 2.94 1.16 -10.46
N LEU A 92 3.54 1.02 -9.29
CA LEU A 92 2.87 0.90 -8.00
C LEU A 92 3.50 1.87 -7.01
N SER A 93 2.69 2.73 -6.42
CA SER A 93 3.13 3.64 -5.38
C SER A 93 2.37 3.39 -4.09
N PHE A 94 3.06 3.48 -2.96
CA PHE A 94 2.47 3.34 -1.65
C PHE A 94 3.27 4.12 -0.61
N ARG A 95 2.66 4.33 0.56
CA ARG A 95 3.27 4.95 1.73
C ARG A 95 3.46 3.91 2.83
N SER A 96 4.57 3.98 3.57
CA SER A 96 4.86 3.05 4.66
C SER A 96 5.25 3.74 5.97
N GLN A 97 4.76 3.18 7.08
CA GLN A 97 5.10 3.56 8.45
C GLN A 97 6.49 3.07 8.89
N VAL A 98 7.03 2.05 8.22
CA VAL A 98 8.25 1.34 8.61
C VAL A 98 9.22 1.24 7.44
N PHE A 99 10.50 1.15 7.76
CA PHE A 99 11.50 0.70 6.80
C PHE A 99 11.73 -0.79 6.96
N GLY A 100 11.73 -1.57 5.89
CA GLY A 100 11.86 -3.02 6.00
C GLY A 100 11.78 -3.77 4.68
N ILE A 101 11.50 -5.07 4.78
CA ILE A 101 11.34 -5.96 3.63
C ILE A 101 9.90 -5.91 3.15
N PHE A 102 9.72 -5.51 1.89
CA PHE A 102 8.43 -5.47 1.23
C PHE A 102 8.25 -6.66 0.29
N GLY A 103 7.03 -7.19 0.27
CA GLY A 103 6.59 -8.26 -0.61
C GLY A 103 5.39 -7.83 -1.44
N LEU A 104 5.26 -8.42 -2.63
CA LEU A 104 4.05 -8.34 -3.45
C LEU A 104 3.31 -9.66 -3.36
N ALA A 105 2.07 -9.62 -2.86
CA ALA A 105 1.22 -10.78 -2.69
C ALA A 105 0.06 -10.76 -3.69
N THR A 106 -0.17 -11.87 -4.37
CA THR A 106 -1.27 -12.03 -5.34
C THR A 106 -2.03 -13.31 -5.05
N VAL A 107 -3.35 -13.29 -5.27
CA VAL A 107 -4.17 -14.50 -5.18
C VAL A 107 -4.09 -15.24 -6.53
N ARG A 108 -3.24 -16.27 -6.59
CA ARG A 108 -2.96 -17.04 -7.82
C ARG A 108 -4.21 -17.61 -8.50
N TYR A 109 -5.24 -17.93 -7.73
CA TYR A 109 -6.45 -18.61 -8.18
C TYR A 109 -7.70 -17.75 -8.01
N ALA A 110 -7.58 -16.41 -7.97
CA ALA A 110 -8.73 -15.52 -7.78
C ALA A 110 -9.84 -15.77 -8.82
N ASN A 111 -9.45 -16.16 -10.03
CA ASN A 111 -10.34 -16.41 -11.15
C ASN A 111 -10.78 -17.89 -11.29
N LEU A 112 -10.58 -18.71 -10.25
CA LEU A 112 -11.08 -20.09 -10.22
C LEU A 112 -12.33 -20.24 -9.32
N PRO A 113 -13.30 -21.09 -9.73
CA PRO A 113 -13.37 -21.76 -11.03
C PRO A 113 -13.64 -20.74 -12.15
N TYR A 114 -13.07 -20.98 -13.34
CA TYR A 114 -13.29 -20.10 -14.49
C TYR A 114 -14.80 -19.97 -14.77
N GLN A 115 -15.28 -18.74 -14.95
CA GLN A 115 -16.70 -18.47 -15.21
C GLN A 115 -17.17 -19.09 -16.54
N ALA A 116 -16.27 -19.20 -17.52
CA ALA A 116 -16.47 -19.90 -18.77
C ALA A 116 -15.11 -20.34 -19.35
N TRP A 117 -15.08 -21.50 -20.00
CA TRP A 117 -13.92 -21.97 -20.77
C TRP A 117 -14.41 -22.61 -22.08
N GLU A 118 -13.64 -22.44 -23.15
CA GLU A 118 -13.90 -23.03 -24.47
C GLU A 118 -12.66 -23.82 -24.89
N VAL A 119 -12.83 -25.09 -25.29
CA VAL A 119 -11.77 -25.89 -25.92
C VAL A 119 -12.02 -25.89 -27.42
N LYS A 120 -11.07 -25.35 -28.19
CA LYS A 120 -11.08 -25.42 -29.65
C LYS A 120 -10.09 -26.49 -30.11
N PRO A 121 -10.49 -27.44 -30.96
CA PRO A 121 -9.52 -28.33 -31.60
C PRO A 121 -8.57 -27.49 -32.49
N GLU A 122 -7.29 -27.83 -32.49
CA GLU A 122 -6.34 -27.31 -33.49
C GLU A 122 -6.81 -27.74 -34.89
N ALA A 123 -6.84 -26.78 -35.82
CA ALA A 123 -7.21 -27.01 -37.22
C ALA A 123 -6.07 -27.66 -38.02
#